data_AF-A0A0C2J7R1-F1
#
_entry.id   AF-A0A0C2J7R1-F1
#
_cell.length_a   1.000
_cell.length_b   1.000
_cell.length_c   1.000
_cell.angle_alpha   90.00
_cell.angle_beta   90.00
_cell.angle_gamma   90.00
#
_symmetry.space_group_name_H-M   'P 1'
#
loop_
_entity.id
_entity.type
_entity.pdbx_description
1 polymer ?
#
loop_
_entity_poly.entity_id
_entity_poly.type
_entity_poly.pdbx_seq_one_letter_code
_entity_poly.pdbx_strand_id
1 'polypeptide(L)'
;MIEIKKFLHDVISTLIDADYVIQIQKEQNLFLYEDLKNSQLSIMDRDFIEEVFLKCISYITKTRKYWIPEDSGNAEYKIFQQVMTWLVISFNQSKHLCIGAAKYYLRLCNLKYDNSSTVLKNIDNSCGVYDSTSISKKTANKTEHYRPSFPALFRCFMYIYELKFIFGDIDSKFSLNFLYSHRL
;
A
#
# COMPACT_ATOMS: atom_id res chain seq x y z
N MET A 1 10.12 -15.03 -4.69
CA MET A 1 10.66 -13.66 -4.57
C MET A 1 10.71 -12.93 -5.92
N ILE A 2 11.18 -13.58 -6.99
CA ILE A 2 11.18 -13.01 -8.36
C ILE A 2 9.80 -12.49 -8.77
N GLU A 3 8.74 -13.25 -8.50
CA GLU A 3 7.36 -12.85 -8.84
C GLU A 3 6.89 -11.61 -8.08
N ILE A 4 7.16 -11.53 -6.77
CA ILE A 4 6.81 -10.36 -5.95
C ILE A 4 7.54 -9.12 -6.46
N LYS A 5 8.84 -9.25 -6.75
CA LYS A 5 9.64 -8.16 -7.30
C LYS A 5 9.07 -7.67 -8.62
N LYS A 6 8.78 -8.58 -9.55
CA LYS A 6 8.20 -8.27 -10.85
C LYS A 6 6.85 -7.56 -10.68
N PHE A 7 5.97 -8.11 -9.85
CA PHE A 7 4.68 -7.49 -9.53
C PHE A 7 4.83 -6.06 -8.99
N LEU A 8 5.70 -5.84 -8.00
CA LEU A 8 5.94 -4.50 -7.45
C LEU A 8 6.47 -3.55 -8.52
N HIS A 9 7.40 -4.01 -9.36
CA HIS A 9 7.93 -3.22 -10.45
C HIS A 9 6.81 -2.80 -11.43
N ASP A 10 6.00 -3.75 -11.88
CA ASP A 10 4.91 -3.52 -12.83
C ASP A 10 3.87 -2.55 -12.25
N VAL A 11 3.48 -2.72 -10.98
CA VAL A 11 2.55 -1.81 -10.29
C VAL A 11 3.14 -0.41 -10.15
N ILE A 12 4.38 -0.28 -9.67
CA ILE A 12 5.01 1.04 -9.49
C ILE A 12 5.15 1.75 -10.83
N SER A 13 5.60 1.04 -11.87
CA SER A 13 5.74 1.59 -13.23
C SER A 13 4.41 2.05 -13.81
N THR A 14 3.32 1.29 -13.60
CA THR A 14 1.98 1.67 -14.05
C THR A 14 1.49 2.92 -13.32
N LEU A 15 1.69 3.01 -12.01
CA LEU A 15 1.21 4.13 -11.19
C LEU A 15 1.95 5.47 -11.43
N ILE A 16 3.07 5.45 -12.18
CA ILE A 16 3.80 6.66 -12.60
C ILE A 16 3.68 6.96 -14.10
N ASP A 17 3.02 6.08 -14.85
CA ASP A 17 2.89 6.25 -16.29
C ASP A 17 2.10 7.54 -16.57
N ALA A 18 2.67 8.41 -17.40
CA ALA A 18 2.12 9.74 -17.61
C ALA A 18 0.75 9.66 -18.30
N ASP A 19 0.57 8.71 -19.20
CA ASP A 19 -0.69 8.51 -19.91
C ASP A 19 -1.76 7.99 -18.94
N TYR A 20 -1.41 7.02 -18.07
CA TYR A 20 -2.28 6.57 -16.98
C TYR A 20 -2.68 7.70 -16.03
N VAL A 21 -1.74 8.54 -15.61
CA VAL A 21 -2.01 9.68 -14.71
C VAL A 21 -2.91 10.71 -15.39
N ILE A 22 -2.62 11.06 -16.64
CA ILE A 22 -3.44 11.99 -17.44
C ILE A 22 -4.85 11.44 -17.61
N GLN A 23 -4.98 10.14 -17.90
CA GLN A 23 -6.25 9.48 -18.09
C GLN A 23 -7.09 9.56 -16.81
N ILE A 24 -6.52 9.17 -15.66
CA ILE A 24 -7.20 9.27 -14.37
C ILE A 24 -7.60 10.70 -14.01
N GLN A 25 -6.74 11.68 -14.33
CA GLN A 25 -7.04 13.09 -14.04
C GLN A 25 -8.16 13.65 -14.92
N LYS A 26 -8.23 13.25 -16.20
CA LYS A 26 -9.23 13.75 -17.15
C LYS A 26 -10.59 13.06 -17.00
N GLU A 27 -10.59 11.75 -16.84
CA GLU A 27 -11.81 10.94 -16.93
C GLU A 27 -12.41 10.63 -15.56
N GLN A 28 -11.62 10.76 -14.48
CA GLN A 28 -11.98 10.40 -13.10
C GLN A 28 -12.43 8.93 -12.91
N ASN A 29 -12.50 8.14 -13.98
CA ASN A 29 -12.86 6.74 -14.03
C ASN A 29 -11.95 6.02 -15.02
N LEU A 30 -11.74 4.72 -14.82
CA LEU A 30 -11.19 3.86 -15.86
C LEU A 30 -12.35 3.45 -16.77
N PHE A 31 -12.25 3.76 -18.07
CA PHE A 31 -13.26 3.41 -19.10
C PHE A 31 -13.81 1.98 -18.98
N LEU A 32 -12.99 1.05 -18.48
CA LEU A 32 -13.32 -0.36 -18.33
C LEU A 32 -14.59 -0.62 -17.49
N TYR A 33 -14.95 0.28 -16.57
CA TYR A 33 -16.06 0.06 -15.62
C TYR A 33 -17.21 1.07 -15.73
N GLU A 34 -17.24 1.90 -16.78
CA GLU A 34 -18.29 2.92 -16.93
C GLU A 34 -19.68 2.32 -17.08
N ASP A 35 -19.83 1.24 -17.85
CA ASP A 35 -21.12 0.56 -18.04
C ASP A 35 -21.63 -0.04 -16.72
N LEU A 36 -20.73 -0.61 -15.92
CA LEU A 36 -21.04 -1.17 -14.61
C LEU A 36 -21.51 -0.06 -13.64
N LYS A 37 -20.80 1.08 -13.66
CA LYS A 37 -21.08 2.22 -12.79
C LYS A 37 -22.41 2.91 -13.13
N ASN A 38 -22.71 3.05 -14.42
CA ASN A 38 -23.92 3.75 -14.86
C ASN A 38 -25.21 2.92 -14.72
N SER A 39 -25.12 1.59 -14.80
CA SER A 39 -26.31 0.73 -14.86
C SER A 39 -26.58 -0.11 -13.60
N GLN A 40 -25.54 -0.55 -12.87
CA GLN A 40 -25.69 -1.50 -11.77
C GLN A 40 -25.37 -0.92 -10.40
N LEU A 41 -24.41 0.03 -10.33
CA LEU A 41 -24.01 0.62 -9.05
C LEU A 41 -25.00 1.66 -8.52
N SER A 42 -25.86 2.22 -9.36
CA SER A 42 -26.92 3.14 -8.93
C SER A 42 -27.94 2.49 -7.96
N ILE A 43 -28.01 1.15 -7.96
CA ILE A 43 -28.85 0.37 -7.03
C ILE A 43 -28.17 0.22 -5.67
N MET A 44 -26.84 0.28 -5.63
CA MET A 44 -26.06 0.07 -4.42
C MET A 44 -25.87 1.39 -3.70
N ASP A 45 -26.37 1.45 -2.48
CA ASP A 45 -26.18 2.61 -1.62
C ASP A 45 -24.69 2.82 -1.28
N ARG A 46 -24.25 4.08 -1.21
CA ARG A 46 -22.85 4.42 -0.93
C ARG A 46 -22.43 3.91 0.44
N ASP A 47 -23.28 4.07 1.46
CA ASP A 47 -22.97 3.66 2.81
C ASP A 47 -22.86 2.13 2.88
N PHE A 48 -23.71 1.42 2.11
CA PHE A 48 -23.59 -0.03 1.96
C PHE A 48 -22.24 -0.46 1.38
N ILE A 49 -21.79 0.17 0.30
CA ILE A 49 -20.48 -0.11 -0.31
C ILE A 49 -19.37 0.13 0.72
N GLU A 50 -19.34 1.30 1.35
CA GLU A 50 -18.33 1.64 2.36
C GLU A 50 -18.33 0.65 3.53
N GLU A 51 -19.50 0.25 4.03
CA GLU A 51 -19.63 -0.73 5.11
C GLU A 51 -19.07 -2.12 4.71
N VAL A 52 -19.35 -2.58 3.50
CA VAL A 52 -18.81 -3.85 2.98
C VAL A 52 -17.29 -3.81 2.93
N PHE A 53 -16.71 -2.75 2.37
CA PHE A 53 -15.26 -2.62 2.27
C PHE A 53 -14.60 -2.45 3.65
N LEU A 54 -15.21 -1.69 4.57
CA LEU A 54 -14.74 -1.58 5.95
C LEU A 54 -14.73 -2.94 6.66
N LYS A 55 -15.76 -3.78 6.46
CA LYS A 55 -15.78 -5.15 6.99
C LYS A 55 -14.68 -6.01 6.37
N CYS A 56 -14.43 -5.90 5.06
CA CYS A 56 -13.35 -6.62 4.38
C CYS A 56 -11.97 -6.26 4.94
N ILE A 57 -11.70 -4.98 5.17
CA ILE A 57 -10.44 -4.52 5.78
C ILE A 57 -10.37 -4.95 7.25
N SER A 58 -11.46 -4.82 8.00
CA SER A 58 -11.54 -5.28 9.40
C SER A 58 -11.25 -6.77 9.51
N TYR A 59 -11.71 -7.57 8.55
CA TYR A 59 -11.40 -8.99 8.48
C TYR A 59 -9.90 -9.23 8.30
N ILE A 60 -9.23 -8.49 7.42
CA ILE A 60 -7.77 -8.59 7.25
C ILE A 60 -7.06 -8.24 8.55
N THR A 61 -7.44 -7.15 9.22
CA THR A 61 -6.75 -6.69 10.43
C THR A 61 -6.95 -7.63 11.62
N LYS A 62 -8.13 -8.24 11.76
CA LYS A 62 -8.44 -9.14 12.88
C LYS A 62 -7.97 -10.59 12.68
N THR A 63 -7.72 -11.01 11.44
CA THR A 63 -7.39 -12.41 11.17
C THR A 63 -5.88 -12.68 11.35
N ARG A 64 -5.53 -13.44 12.38
CA ARG A 64 -4.13 -13.79 12.74
C ARG A 64 -3.29 -14.35 11.58
N LYS A 65 -3.91 -15.08 10.63
CA LYS A 65 -3.20 -15.67 9.48
C LYS A 65 -2.54 -14.64 8.54
N TYR A 66 -2.96 -13.38 8.61
CA TYR A 66 -2.39 -12.30 7.81
C TYR A 66 -1.22 -11.59 8.49
N TRP A 67 -0.92 -11.97 9.73
CA TRP A 67 0.12 -11.38 10.53
C TRP A 67 1.28 -12.36 10.63
N ILE A 68 2.48 -11.86 10.37
CA ILE A 68 3.72 -12.63 10.52
C ILE A 68 4.62 -11.95 11.54
N PRO A 69 5.45 -12.70 12.29
CA PRO A 69 6.47 -12.13 13.15
C PRO A 69 7.38 -11.18 12.37
N GLU A 70 7.80 -10.06 12.97
CA GLU A 70 8.64 -9.06 12.29
C GLU A 70 10.02 -9.61 11.91
N ASP A 71 10.54 -10.55 12.71
CA ASP A 71 11.79 -11.25 12.44
C ASP A 71 11.68 -12.26 11.28
N SER A 72 10.46 -12.65 10.88
CA SER A 72 10.24 -13.63 9.81
C SER A 72 10.58 -13.12 8.40
N GLY A 73 11.08 -14.04 7.57
CA GLY A 73 11.47 -13.79 6.17
C GLY A 73 12.89 -13.23 6.03
N ASN A 74 13.46 -13.38 4.83
CA ASN A 74 14.76 -12.80 4.50
C ASN A 74 14.66 -11.27 4.28
N ALA A 75 15.82 -10.59 4.24
CA ALA A 75 15.88 -9.14 4.10
C ALA A 75 15.13 -8.62 2.87
N GLU A 76 15.27 -9.29 1.72
CA GLU A 76 14.60 -8.92 0.47
C GLU A 76 13.07 -8.96 0.60
N TYR A 77 12.51 -10.02 1.20
CA TYR A 77 11.08 -10.12 1.47
C TYR A 77 10.58 -9.01 2.40
N LYS A 78 11.36 -8.64 3.43
CA LYS A 78 11.00 -7.55 4.35
C LYS A 78 10.87 -6.22 3.59
N ILE A 79 11.76 -5.97 2.64
CA ILE A 79 11.74 -4.75 1.82
C ILE A 79 10.56 -4.74 0.88
N PHE A 80 10.24 -5.87 0.24
CA PHE A 80 9.04 -5.94 -0.60
C PHE A 80 7.76 -5.68 0.20
N GLN A 81 7.67 -6.19 1.43
CA GLN A 81 6.56 -5.85 2.33
C GLN A 81 6.54 -4.36 2.69
N GLN A 82 7.71 -3.77 2.94
CA GLN A 82 7.81 -2.35 3.26
C GLN A 82 7.37 -1.48 2.09
N VAL A 83 7.84 -1.79 0.88
CA VAL A 83 7.46 -1.11 -0.36
C VAL A 83 5.95 -1.27 -0.60
N MET A 84 5.41 -2.48 -0.45
CA MET A 84 3.97 -2.71 -0.60
C MET A 84 3.14 -1.93 0.45
N THR A 85 3.63 -1.84 1.69
CA THR A 85 2.98 -1.05 2.75
C THR A 85 2.93 0.43 2.37
N TRP A 86 4.04 0.98 1.87
CA TRP A 86 4.08 2.36 1.41
C TRP A 86 3.20 2.59 0.19
N LEU A 87 3.18 1.66 -0.77
CA LEU A 87 2.28 1.72 -1.92
C LEU A 87 0.82 1.78 -1.48
N VAL A 88 0.40 0.88 -0.57
CA VAL A 88 -0.96 0.87 -0.02
C VAL A 88 -1.31 2.20 0.64
N ILE A 89 -0.40 2.76 1.44
CA ILE A 89 -0.61 4.05 2.12
C ILE A 89 -0.73 5.19 1.10
N SER A 90 0.25 5.31 0.19
CA SER A 90 0.29 6.38 -0.82
C SER A 90 -0.91 6.31 -1.74
N PHE A 91 -1.30 5.11 -2.17
CA PHE A 91 -2.44 4.90 -3.07
C PHE A 91 -3.79 5.11 -2.37
N ASN A 92 -3.91 4.82 -1.07
CA ASN A 92 -5.11 5.19 -0.31
C ASN A 92 -5.26 6.72 -0.21
N GLN A 93 -4.14 7.43 -0.04
CA GLN A 93 -4.13 8.88 0.15
C GLN A 93 -4.28 9.67 -1.16
N SER A 94 -3.69 9.18 -2.25
CA SER A 94 -3.57 9.85 -3.54
C SER A 94 -3.95 8.91 -4.69
N LYS A 95 -4.46 9.50 -5.78
CA LYS A 95 -4.86 8.80 -7.01
C LYS A 95 -3.67 8.28 -7.82
N HIS A 96 -2.50 8.86 -7.60
CA HIS A 96 -1.26 8.55 -8.32
C HIS A 96 -0.07 8.52 -7.36
N LEU A 97 0.98 7.82 -7.77
CA LEU A 97 2.23 7.76 -7.03
C LEU A 97 3.15 8.89 -7.50
N CYS A 98 3.66 9.69 -6.57
CA CYS A 98 4.66 10.70 -6.91
C CYS A 98 5.91 10.04 -7.50
N ILE A 99 6.44 10.61 -8.59
CA ILE A 99 7.61 10.08 -9.30
C ILE A 99 8.84 9.89 -8.39
N GLY A 100 9.02 10.77 -7.39
CA GLY A 100 10.08 10.65 -6.40
C GLY A 100 9.93 9.40 -5.53
N ALA A 101 8.73 9.19 -4.99
CA ALA A 101 8.41 8.01 -4.19
C ALA A 101 8.54 6.72 -5.02
N ALA A 102 8.06 6.72 -6.26
CA ALA A 102 8.18 5.58 -7.15
C ALA A 102 9.63 5.21 -7.48
N LYS A 103 10.46 6.19 -7.85
CA LYS A 103 11.90 5.97 -8.09
C LYS A 103 12.58 5.38 -6.85
N TYR A 104 12.23 5.89 -5.67
CA TYR A 104 12.73 5.35 -4.41
C TYR A 104 12.29 3.89 -4.19
N TYR A 105 11.01 3.56 -4.41
CA TYR A 105 10.50 2.20 -4.26
C TYR A 105 11.14 1.21 -5.24
N LEU A 106 11.28 1.60 -6.52
CA LEU A 106 11.96 0.79 -7.54
C LEU A 106 13.43 0.54 -7.18
N ARG A 107 14.13 1.57 -6.69
CA ARG A 107 15.52 1.43 -6.24
C ARG A 107 15.61 0.38 -5.13
N LEU A 108 14.73 0.43 -4.13
CA LEU A 108 14.71 -0.55 -3.05
C LEU A 108 14.45 -1.97 -3.54
N CYS A 109 13.56 -2.16 -4.52
CA CYS A 109 13.30 -3.47 -5.10
C CYS A 109 14.48 -4.04 -5.92
N ASN A 110 15.40 -3.17 -6.35
CA ASN A 110 16.55 -3.53 -7.18
C ASN A 110 17.87 -3.67 -6.42
N LEU A 111 17.90 -3.29 -5.14
CA LEU A 111 19.08 -3.52 -4.30
C LEU A 111 19.33 -5.03 -4.18
N LYS A 112 20.54 -5.46 -4.57
CA LYS A 112 21.03 -6.80 -4.28
C LYS A 112 21.45 -6.81 -2.80
N TYR A 113 20.74 -7.58 -2.00
CA TYR A 113 21.09 -7.77 -0.60
C TYR A 113 21.99 -8.99 -0.49
N ASP A 114 23.30 -8.75 -0.57
CA ASP A 114 24.23 -9.60 0.17
C ASP A 114 23.94 -9.39 1.67
N ASN A 115 24.16 -10.40 2.51
CA ASN A 115 23.70 -10.52 3.91
C ASN A 115 24.18 -9.42 4.90
N SER A 116 24.61 -8.25 4.43
CA SER A 116 25.08 -7.08 5.19
C SER A 116 23.92 -6.12 5.50
N SER A 117 23.52 -6.09 6.77
CA SER A 117 22.28 -5.48 7.29
C SER A 117 22.28 -3.95 7.45
N THR A 118 23.10 -3.19 6.72
CA THR A 118 23.44 -1.81 7.14
C THR A 118 22.83 -0.68 6.31
N VAL A 119 22.11 -0.94 5.22
CA VAL A 119 21.84 0.10 4.20
C VAL A 119 20.63 1.00 4.49
N LEU A 120 19.74 0.65 5.41
CA LEU A 120 18.44 1.35 5.52
C LEU A 120 18.44 2.67 6.31
N LYS A 121 19.56 3.13 6.88
CA LYS A 121 19.53 4.29 7.80
C LYS A 121 19.60 5.68 7.16
N ASN A 122 20.11 5.84 5.93
CA ASN A 122 20.41 7.17 5.39
C ASN A 122 19.98 7.32 3.93
N ILE A 123 18.70 7.55 3.65
CA ILE A 123 18.27 8.09 2.35
C ILE A 123 17.15 9.11 2.58
N ASP A 124 17.51 10.39 2.56
CA ASP A 124 16.57 11.52 2.57
C ASP A 124 15.68 11.50 1.33
N ASN A 125 14.38 11.56 1.55
CA ASN A 125 13.36 11.55 0.49
C ASN A 125 12.74 12.95 0.41
N SER A 126 13.20 13.77 -0.54
CA SER A 126 12.83 15.19 -0.67
C SER A 126 11.51 15.46 -1.39
N CYS A 127 10.52 14.56 -1.26
CA CYS A 127 9.16 14.85 -1.65
C CYS A 127 8.28 14.72 -0.41
N GLY A 128 7.96 15.87 0.20
CA GLY A 128 7.34 15.96 1.51
C GLY A 128 6.09 15.09 1.61
N VAL A 129 6.07 14.15 2.56
CA VAL A 129 5.49 14.34 3.90
C VAL A 129 6.06 13.26 4.83
N TYR A 130 6.79 13.72 5.85
CA TYR A 130 6.79 13.32 7.27
C TYR A 130 8.21 13.44 7.82
N ASP A 131 8.44 14.59 8.43
CA ASP A 131 9.54 14.89 9.33
C ASP A 131 9.42 13.93 10.54
N SER A 132 10.22 12.88 10.58
CA SER A 132 10.21 11.91 11.68
C SER A 132 11.08 12.45 12.81
N THR A 133 10.45 13.07 13.80
CA THR A 133 11.12 13.40 15.06
C THR A 133 11.51 12.10 15.77
N SER A 134 12.80 12.02 16.07
CA SER A 134 13.48 10.92 16.75
C SER A 134 13.17 10.91 18.27
N ILE A 135 13.33 9.71 18.84
CA ILE A 135 13.53 9.36 20.27
C ILE A 135 12.28 9.03 21.10
N SER A 136 12.20 7.75 21.50
CA SER A 136 11.94 7.37 22.90
C SER A 136 12.39 5.92 23.13
N LYS A 137 13.53 5.75 23.85
CA LYS A 137 13.94 4.46 24.42
C LYS A 137 12.92 4.03 25.48
N LYS A 138 12.19 2.94 25.27
CA LYS A 138 11.46 2.24 26.34
C LYS A 138 11.66 0.72 26.25
N THR A 139 12.32 0.22 27.30
CA THR A 139 12.18 -1.08 27.98
C THR A 139 11.67 -2.28 27.18
N ALA A 140 12.58 -3.25 27.02
CA ALA A 140 12.37 -4.58 26.45
C ALA A 140 11.42 -5.44 27.30
N ASN A 141 10.13 -5.35 27.02
CA ASN A 141 9.27 -6.53 27.07
C ASN A 141 9.28 -7.10 25.65
N LYS A 142 9.55 -8.40 25.47
CA LYS A 142 9.41 -9.09 24.19
C LYS A 142 7.92 -9.16 23.83
N THR A 143 7.30 -8.04 23.53
CA THR A 143 6.07 -8.03 22.73
C THR A 143 6.50 -8.51 21.35
N GLU A 144 6.05 -9.70 20.96
CA GLU A 144 6.22 -10.18 19.59
C GLU A 144 5.63 -9.11 18.66
N HIS A 145 6.51 -8.39 17.96
CA HIS A 145 6.08 -7.42 16.96
C HIS A 145 5.62 -8.21 15.74
N TYR A 146 4.34 -8.08 15.41
CA TYR A 146 3.76 -8.67 14.20
C TYR A 146 3.64 -7.59 13.13
N ARG A 147 3.67 -8.01 11.87
CA ARG A 147 3.42 -7.13 10.72
C ARG A 147 2.53 -7.82 9.69
N PRO A 148 1.84 -7.07 8.83
CA PRO A 148 1.04 -7.67 7.77
C PRO A 148 1.91 -8.43 6.78
N SER A 149 1.48 -9.64 6.44
CA SER A 149 2.06 -10.44 5.35
C SER A 149 1.88 -9.74 4.00
N PHE A 150 2.75 -10.05 3.02
CA PHE A 150 2.59 -9.51 1.67
C PHE A 150 1.19 -9.77 1.07
N PRO A 151 0.59 -10.98 1.17
CA PRO A 151 -0.77 -11.22 0.69
C PRO A 151 -1.84 -10.34 1.37
N ALA A 152 -1.65 -10.01 2.65
CA ALA A 152 -2.56 -9.10 3.36
C ALA A 152 -2.50 -7.68 2.77
N LEU A 153 -1.28 -7.18 2.57
CA LEU A 153 -1.05 -5.87 1.95
C LEU A 153 -1.59 -5.82 0.52
N PHE A 154 -1.38 -6.87 -0.27
CA PHE A 154 -1.90 -6.98 -1.63
C PHE A 154 -3.44 -6.95 -1.66
N ARG A 155 -4.10 -7.64 -0.74
CA ARG A 155 -5.58 -7.56 -0.63
C ARG A 155 -6.06 -6.18 -0.22
N CYS A 156 -5.38 -5.50 0.70
CA CYS A 156 -5.68 -4.11 1.03
C CYS A 156 -5.56 -3.21 -0.20
N PHE A 157 -4.50 -3.37 -1.00
CA PHE A 157 -4.33 -2.64 -2.25
C PHE A 157 -5.48 -2.89 -3.22
N MET A 158 -5.87 -4.17 -3.42
CA MET A 158 -7.01 -4.51 -4.27
C MET A 158 -8.30 -3.84 -3.78
N TYR A 159 -8.60 -3.86 -2.48
CA TYR A 159 -9.79 -3.22 -1.95
C TYR A 159 -9.79 -1.69 -2.13
N ILE A 160 -8.63 -1.04 -1.99
CA ILE A 160 -8.49 0.39 -2.29
C ILE A 160 -8.73 0.65 -3.78
N TYR A 161 -8.18 -0.19 -4.66
CA TYR A 161 -8.37 -0.08 -6.09
C TYR A 161 -9.85 -0.25 -6.48
N GLU A 162 -10.49 -1.32 -6.01
CA GLU A 162 -11.90 -1.59 -6.29
C GLU A 162 -12.81 -0.48 -5.77
N LEU A 163 -12.56 0.02 -4.55
CA LEU A 163 -13.34 1.14 -4.03
C LEU A 163 -13.13 2.41 -4.86
N LYS A 164 -11.91 2.74 -5.26
CA LYS A 164 -11.62 3.98 -5.99
C LYS A 164 -12.10 3.97 -7.44
N PHE A 165 -12.00 2.83 -8.12
CA PHE A 165 -12.15 2.76 -9.58
C PHE A 165 -13.36 1.97 -10.05
N ILE A 166 -13.93 1.11 -9.19
CA ILE A 166 -15.08 0.28 -9.55
C ILE A 166 -16.31 0.79 -8.80
N PHE A 167 -16.31 0.69 -7.48
CA PHE A 167 -17.54 0.81 -6.68
C PHE A 167 -17.82 2.21 -6.13
N GLY A 168 -16.79 3.00 -5.87
CA GLY A 168 -16.90 4.24 -5.12
C GLY A 168 -16.42 5.46 -5.89
N ASP A 169 -15.99 6.42 -5.09
CA ASP A 169 -15.37 7.65 -5.54
C ASP A 169 -13.85 7.48 -5.51
N ILE A 170 -13.18 8.06 -6.49
CA ILE A 170 -11.74 8.10 -6.57
C ILE A 170 -11.12 8.82 -5.34
N ASP A 171 -11.91 9.64 -4.65
CA ASP A 171 -11.54 10.32 -3.41
C ASP A 171 -11.84 9.54 -2.12
N SER A 172 -12.48 8.36 -2.21
CA SER A 172 -12.73 7.49 -1.05
C SER A 172 -11.43 6.98 -0.41
N LYS A 173 -11.38 6.92 0.93
CA LYS A 173 -10.20 6.52 1.71
C LYS A 173 -10.58 5.64 2.89
N PHE A 174 -9.70 4.73 3.27
CA PHE A 174 -9.83 3.95 4.50
C PHE A 174 -8.96 4.47 5.64
N SER A 175 -9.40 4.21 6.87
CA SER A 175 -8.51 4.26 8.01
C SER A 175 -7.56 3.06 7.97
N LEU A 176 -6.29 3.33 7.66
CA LEU A 176 -5.22 2.32 7.62
C LEU A 176 -4.35 2.34 8.89
N ASN A 177 -4.93 2.68 10.05
CA ASN A 177 -4.21 2.84 11.32
C ASN A 177 -3.33 1.63 11.68
N PHE A 178 -3.76 0.42 11.31
CA PHE A 178 -3.01 -0.82 11.52
C PHE A 178 -1.70 -0.92 10.74
N LEU A 179 -1.50 -0.11 9.69
CA LEU A 179 -0.21 -0.02 8.98
C LEU A 179 0.76 0.95 9.66
N TYR A 180 0.26 1.86 10.50
CA TYR A 180 1.08 2.84 11.22
C TYR A 180 1.52 2.36 12.61
N SER A 181 0.81 1.39 13.21
CA SER A 181 1.12 0.81 14.52
C SER A 181 2.44 0.02 14.58
N HIS A 182 3.14 -0.14 13.46
CA HIS A 182 4.40 -0.88 13.35
C HIS A 182 5.63 0.03 13.18
N ARG A 183 5.50 1.33 13.49
CA ARG A 183 6.59 2.31 13.46
C ARG A 183 7.09 2.76 14.84
N LEU A 184 6.78 2.02 15.91
CA LEU A 184 7.19 2.33 17.28
C LEU A 184 8.19 1.32 17.82
#